data_AF-A0AAW5N3E6-F1
#
_entry.id   AF-A0AAW5N3E6-F1
#
_cell.length_a   1.000
_cell.length_b   1.000
_cell.length_c   1.000
_cell.angle_alpha   90.00
_cell.angle_beta   90.00
_cell.angle_gamma   90.00
#
_symmetry.space_group_name_H-M   'P 1'
#
loop_
_entity.id
_entity.type
_entity.pdbx_description
1 polymer ?
#
loop_
_entity_poly.entity_id
_entity_poly.type
_entity_poly.pdbx_seq_one_letter_code
_entity_poly.pdbx_strand_id
1 'polypeptide(L)' 'IAKKFEYAFPKLILFTIVVEFGGWSKAQKEHFSIGGTFYQISKR' A
#
# COMPACT_ATOMS: atom_id res chain seq x y z
N ILE A 1 22.73 11.13 -13.45
CA ILE A 1 22.37 9.69 -13.22
C ILE A 1 20.85 9.51 -13.27
N ALA A 2 20.05 10.13 -12.39
CA ALA A 2 18.58 9.97 -12.38
C ALA A 2 17.89 10.22 -13.74
N LYS A 3 18.22 11.32 -14.44
CA LYS A 3 17.65 11.67 -15.76
C LYS A 3 17.95 10.65 -16.86
N LYS A 4 19.06 9.89 -16.73
CA LYS A 4 19.45 8.85 -17.71
C LYS A 4 18.52 7.63 -17.64
N PHE A 5 17.87 7.39 -16.51
CA PHE A 5 17.01 6.22 -16.29
C PHE A 5 15.52 6.58 -16.21
N GLU A 6 15.15 7.82 -16.52
CA GLU A 6 13.76 8.29 -16.44
C GLU A 6 12.82 7.44 -17.31
N TYR A 7 13.31 6.91 -18.44
CA TYR A 7 12.55 6.00 -19.30
C TYR A 7 12.18 4.66 -18.64
N ALA A 8 12.89 4.25 -17.58
CA ALA A 8 12.62 3.01 -16.84
C ALA A 8 11.50 3.17 -15.80
N PHE A 9 11.10 4.41 -15.49
CA PHE A 9 10.10 4.72 -14.48
C PHE A 9 8.89 5.39 -15.13
N PRO A 10 7.86 4.62 -15.54
CA PRO A 10 6.65 5.19 -16.11
C PRO A 10 5.98 6.12 -15.10
N LYS A 11 5.38 7.20 -15.60
CA LYS A 11 4.57 8.10 -14.75
C LYS A 11 3.25 7.39 -14.43
N LEU A 12 3.05 7.12 -13.15
CA LEU A 12 1.84 6.49 -12.62
C LEU A 12 1.17 7.43 -11.62
N ILE A 13 -0.15 7.32 -11.51
CA ILE A 13 -0.89 7.95 -10.42
C ILE A 13 -0.63 7.08 -9.18
N LEU A 14 0.06 7.66 -8.20
CA LEU A 14 0.41 6.99 -6.96
C LEU A 14 -0.42 7.57 -5.83
N PHE A 15 -0.72 6.74 -4.85
CA PHE A 15 -1.29 7.18 -3.57
C PHE A 15 -0.28 6.94 -2.46
N THR A 16 -0.51 7.60 -1.32
CA THR A 16 0.33 7.43 -0.13
C THR A 16 -0.48 6.83 1.01
N ILE A 17 0.15 5.95 1.78
CA ILE A 17 -0.53 5.22 2.85
C ILE A 17 -1.08 6.15 3.95
N VAL A 18 -0.44 7.29 4.19
CA VAL A 18 -0.91 8.25 5.19
C VAL A 18 -2.25 8.86 4.78
N VAL A 19 -2.41 9.17 3.49
CA VAL A 19 -3.64 9.77 2.94
C VAL A 19 -4.77 8.74 2.90
N GLU A 20 -4.51 7.57 2.30
CA GLU A 20 -5.58 6.60 2.04
C GLU A 20 -5.93 5.72 3.26
N PHE A 21 -4.95 5.42 4.11
CA PHE A 21 -5.10 4.44 5.19
C PHE A 21 -4.77 4.98 6.58
N GLY A 22 -4.44 6.27 6.71
CA GLY A 22 -4.06 6.87 8.00
C GLY A 22 -2.72 6.38 8.55
N GLY A 23 -1.86 5.85 7.68
CA GLY A 23 -0.51 5.39 8.02
C GLY A 23 -0.40 3.91 8.40
N TRP A 24 0.84 3.41 8.47
CA TRP A 24 1.13 1.99 8.66
C TRP A 24 0.54 1.41 9.95
N SER A 25 0.56 2.15 11.06
CA SER A 25 0.02 1.63 12.33
C SER A 25 -1.47 1.30 12.23
N LYS A 26 -2.25 2.12 11.52
CA LYS A 26 -3.68 1.89 11.32
C LYS A 26 -3.92 0.78 10.30
N ALA A 27 -3.27 0.87 9.14
CA ALA A 27 -3.36 -0.14 8.08
C ALA A 27 -3.00 -1.55 8.57
N GLN A 28 -1.94 -1.68 9.39
CA GLN A 28 -1.51 -2.95 9.98
C GLN A 28 -2.57 -3.58 10.86
N LYS A 29 -3.20 -2.77 11.72
CA LYS A 29 -4.22 -3.24 12.66
C LYS A 29 -5.49 -3.66 11.94
N GLU A 30 -5.97 -2.87 11.00
CA GLU A 30 -7.26 -3.08 10.34
C GLU A 30 -7.20 -4.20 9.29
N HIS A 31 -6.13 -4.27 8.50
CA HIS A 31 -6.07 -5.20 7.37
C HIS A 31 -5.31 -6.50 7.67
N PHE A 32 -4.26 -6.46 8.48
CA PHE A 32 -3.29 -7.56 8.58
C PHE A 32 -3.24 -8.26 9.95
N SER A 33 -3.97 -7.77 10.95
CA SER A 33 -4.10 -8.45 12.23
C SER A 33 -4.98 -9.71 12.13
N ILE A 34 -4.88 -10.60 13.11
CA ILE A 34 -5.74 -11.79 13.21
C ILE A 34 -7.21 -11.31 13.29
N GLY A 35 -8.06 -11.79 12.37
CA GLY A 35 -9.44 -11.31 12.23
C GLY A 35 -9.63 -10.07 11.35
N GLY A 36 -8.54 -9.47 10.86
CA GLY A 36 -8.56 -8.33 9.93
C GLY A 36 -9.00 -8.70 8.52
N THR A 37 -9.04 -7.71 7.63
CA THR A 37 -9.57 -7.88 6.26
C THR A 37 -8.90 -9.02 5.49
N PHE A 38 -7.56 -9.14 5.57
CA PHE A 38 -6.83 -10.21 4.89
C PHE A 38 -7.29 -11.59 5.34
N TYR A 39 -7.39 -11.81 6.65
CA TYR A 39 -7.83 -13.09 7.22
C TYR A 39 -9.27 -13.45 6.81
N GLN A 40 -10.15 -12.46 6.72
CA GLN A 40 -11.53 -12.67 6.27
C GLN A 40 -11.61 -13.05 4.80
N ILE A 41 -10.76 -12.47 3.94
CA ILE A 41 -10.70 -12.80 2.50
C ILE A 41 -10.07 -14.17 2.30
N SER A 42 -8.97 -14.50 2.99
CA SER A 42 -8.27 -15.78 2.83
C SER A 42 -9.09 -17.00 3.28
N LYS A 43 -10.19 -16.79 4.00
CA LYS A 43 -11.12 -17.83 4.44
C LYS A 43 -12.26 -18.11 3.47
N ARG A 44 -12.45 -17.27 2.45
CA ARG A 44 -13.45 -17.47 1.41
C ARG A 44 -12.92 -18.43 0.35
#